data_AF-A0A544VY66-F1
#
_entry.id   AF-A0A544VY66-F1
#
_cell.length_a   1.000
_cell.length_b   1.000
_cell.length_c   1.000
_cell.angle_alpha   90.00
_cell.angle_beta   90.00
_cell.angle_gamma   90.00
#
_symmetry.space_group_name_H-M   'P 1'
#
loop_
_entity.id
_entity.type
_entity.pdbx_description
1 polymer ?
#
loop_
_entity_poly.entity_id
_entity_poly.type
_entity_poly.pdbx_seq_one_letter_code
_entity_poly.pdbx_strand_id
1 'polypeptide(L)'
;MTTQTPQNPTAAADPAIEKFAAAVGAHGGLTTDERVLTERGHDYWGVGGLAGLLLRPHGRDDIAPIMRLAAEHHVAIVPRGGASNCSGGMMPTAARVLLDLSGLDRILDVDVETRRARVEPGVVNSDLQAALAPHGLCFSPDPVSAHLATVGGNLIENAGGPHALKYGVTFNHILSADVVLPDGSTRTFAADDEGPDLLGVVIGSEGTLAIVTEVTVALRPVAAVTHSLMGAFASAREAADTIAAVIASGVVPSAVEWLDRAGIAGLQQFYDTGYPLDADSIVLVDVDGTAAEVSHDQAIVEGVLRERATEVRVAENDDDRAALWYGRLNAPNSVVQSGKGFFIGDVTVPRDRIPDMQEAIQATAARHSDGLLFIAVCGHAGDGDLHPTTFYDRDNPLAASSLEAANNEIIEAALGLGGTITGEHGVGTEKIQFMTKRFTPVEIAAQRSIKKAFDPEGLLNPGIMLPDPSPDEPATAGFGAAVRAALTGTLTPDPDAPLTGDGNTDVTVNLGNLSLVVGAEATVEAVNRYLDAHGVTCAAVPATGTARTIGEVVATATGAERDRVRHALLGADVTVVDGNRPARFGAETMKDVAGYDTKRLYVSAHGAFGALVALIFKISVKA
;
A
#
# COMPACT_ATOMS: atom_id res chain seq x y z
N MET A 1 -11.41 -27.97 -6.55
CA MET A 1 -11.57 -28.88 -5.39
C MET A 1 -13.04 -29.07 -5.11
N THR A 2 -13.47 -30.30 -4.88
CA THR A 2 -14.85 -30.65 -4.47
C THR A 2 -15.25 -29.86 -3.24
N THR A 3 -16.23 -28.95 -3.40
CA THR A 3 -16.97 -28.34 -2.29
C THR A 3 -17.85 -29.41 -1.65
N GLN A 4 -17.24 -30.26 -0.82
CA GLN A 4 -17.98 -30.87 0.26
C GLN A 4 -18.31 -29.74 1.23
N THR A 5 -19.54 -29.26 1.18
CA THR A 5 -20.13 -28.52 2.29
C THR A 5 -20.00 -29.42 3.52
N PRO A 6 -19.23 -29.06 4.56
CA PRO A 6 -19.28 -29.79 5.80
C PRO A 6 -20.71 -29.63 6.32
N GLN A 7 -21.41 -30.74 6.55
CA GLN A 7 -22.54 -30.70 7.46
C GLN A 7 -21.99 -30.20 8.80
N ASN A 8 -22.32 -28.97 9.17
CA ASN A 8 -21.94 -28.38 10.45
C ASN A 8 -22.50 -29.27 11.58
N PRO A 9 -21.67 -29.96 12.38
CA PRO A 9 -22.08 -30.19 13.75
C PRO A 9 -22.26 -28.81 14.35
N THR A 10 -23.36 -28.55 15.05
CA THR A 10 -23.51 -27.35 15.88
C THR A 10 -22.26 -27.24 16.75
N ALA A 11 -21.31 -26.40 16.35
CA ALA A 11 -20.07 -26.22 17.06
C ALA A 11 -20.47 -25.65 18.42
N ALA A 12 -20.16 -26.38 19.49
CA ALA A 12 -20.30 -25.84 20.83
C ALA A 12 -19.53 -24.52 20.86
N ALA A 13 -20.16 -23.45 21.33
CA ALA A 13 -19.54 -22.14 21.40
C ALA A 13 -18.23 -22.23 22.19
N ASP A 14 -17.18 -21.58 21.68
CA ASP A 14 -15.88 -21.58 22.33
C ASP A 14 -16.02 -20.99 23.75
N PRO A 15 -15.67 -21.73 24.83
CA PRO A 15 -15.83 -21.25 26.19
C PRO A 15 -15.08 -19.94 26.48
N ALA A 16 -14.01 -19.62 25.74
CA ALA A 16 -13.33 -18.33 25.84
C ALA A 16 -14.18 -17.19 25.24
N ILE A 17 -14.81 -17.43 24.09
CA ILE A 17 -15.73 -16.48 23.45
C ILE A 17 -16.96 -16.22 24.32
N GLU A 18 -17.54 -17.25 24.95
CA GLU A 18 -18.69 -17.07 25.85
C GLU A 18 -18.34 -16.20 27.07
N LYS A 19 -17.18 -16.43 27.70
CA LYS A 19 -16.70 -15.64 28.84
C LYS A 19 -16.41 -14.20 28.43
N PHE A 20 -15.73 -14.02 27.31
CA PHE A 20 -15.46 -12.69 26.76
C PHE A 20 -16.75 -11.95 26.42
N ALA A 21 -17.71 -12.60 25.77
CA ALA A 21 -19.02 -12.05 25.43
C ALA A 21 -19.77 -11.54 26.68
N ALA A 22 -19.72 -12.31 27.78
CA ALA A 22 -20.31 -11.91 29.05
C ALA A 22 -19.60 -10.69 29.69
N ALA A 23 -18.27 -10.60 29.56
CA ALA A 23 -17.49 -9.51 30.13
C ALA A 23 -17.57 -8.21 29.31
N VAL A 24 -17.63 -8.33 27.98
CA VAL A 24 -17.54 -7.19 27.05
C VAL A 24 -18.87 -6.49 26.80
N GLY A 25 -19.99 -7.04 27.28
CA GLY A 25 -21.35 -6.56 26.95
C GLY A 25 -21.64 -5.10 27.32
N ALA A 26 -20.84 -4.47 28.20
CA ALA A 26 -20.95 -3.05 28.53
C ALA A 26 -20.29 -2.12 27.49
N HIS A 27 -19.44 -2.66 26.62
CA HIS A 27 -18.54 -1.91 25.74
C HIS A 27 -18.95 -1.92 24.26
N GLY A 28 -20.06 -2.57 23.90
CA GLY A 28 -20.54 -2.53 22.52
C GLY A 28 -21.79 -3.36 22.27
N GLY A 29 -22.40 -3.11 21.12
CA GLY A 29 -23.43 -3.96 20.55
C GLY A 29 -22.83 -5.31 20.14
N LEU A 30 -23.38 -6.39 20.69
CA LEU A 30 -22.90 -7.75 20.50
C LEU A 30 -23.90 -8.53 19.65
N THR A 31 -23.41 -9.28 18.66
CA THR A 31 -24.24 -10.21 17.88
C THR A 31 -23.54 -11.55 17.64
N THR A 32 -24.32 -12.61 17.80
CA THR A 32 -23.99 -14.00 17.41
C THR A 32 -24.93 -14.52 16.33
N ASP A 33 -25.72 -13.64 15.71
CA ASP A 33 -26.63 -13.99 14.60
C ASP A 33 -25.81 -14.48 13.40
N GLU A 34 -25.94 -15.76 13.05
CA GLU A 34 -25.17 -16.43 12.00
C GLU A 34 -25.31 -15.75 10.64
N ARG A 35 -26.47 -15.17 10.32
CA ARG A 35 -26.68 -14.44 9.06
C ARG A 35 -25.84 -13.16 9.05
N VAL A 36 -25.84 -12.41 10.15
CA VAL A 36 -25.03 -11.19 10.27
C VAL A 36 -23.54 -11.53 10.23
N LEU A 37 -23.12 -12.58 10.93
CA LEU A 37 -21.73 -13.02 10.97
C LEU A 37 -21.23 -13.48 9.59
N THR A 38 -22.08 -14.18 8.83
CA THR A 38 -21.77 -14.60 7.46
C THR A 38 -21.66 -13.40 6.53
N GLU A 39 -22.59 -12.45 6.60
CA GLU A 39 -22.58 -11.23 5.77
C GLU A 39 -21.36 -10.35 6.06
N ARG A 40 -20.96 -10.23 7.34
CA ARG A 40 -19.89 -9.33 7.78
C ARG A 40 -18.51 -9.96 7.77
N GLY A 41 -18.42 -11.29 7.72
CA GLY A 41 -17.21 -12.06 7.90
C GLY A 41 -16.35 -12.22 6.64
N HIS A 42 -16.71 -11.56 5.53
CA HIS A 42 -15.99 -11.65 4.26
C HIS A 42 -15.56 -10.28 3.73
N ASP A 43 -14.42 -10.26 3.05
CA ASP A 43 -13.91 -9.09 2.31
C ASP A 43 -14.72 -8.84 1.03
N TYR A 44 -14.27 -7.88 0.21
CA TYR A 44 -14.99 -7.46 -0.99
C TYR A 44 -15.18 -8.60 -2.02
N TRP A 45 -14.24 -9.55 -2.07
CA TRP A 45 -14.27 -10.68 -3.00
C TRP A 45 -14.90 -11.94 -2.41
N GLY A 46 -15.34 -11.89 -1.16
CA GLY A 46 -15.95 -13.03 -0.49
C GLY A 46 -14.95 -13.95 0.19
N VAL A 47 -13.69 -13.53 0.39
CA VAL A 47 -12.71 -14.26 1.20
C VAL A 47 -12.94 -13.93 2.67
N GLY A 48 -13.01 -14.95 3.53
CA GLY A 48 -13.29 -14.75 4.95
C GLY A 48 -13.77 -16.00 5.67
N GLY A 49 -14.56 -15.80 6.72
CA GLY A 49 -15.05 -16.88 7.56
C GLY A 49 -16.16 -16.46 8.52
N LEU A 50 -16.57 -17.37 9.40
CA LEU A 50 -17.60 -17.12 10.40
C LEU A 50 -16.95 -16.83 11.76
N ALA A 51 -17.11 -15.61 12.27
CA ALA A 51 -16.60 -15.23 13.59
C ALA A 51 -17.39 -15.95 14.72
N GLY A 52 -16.78 -16.12 15.89
CA GLY A 52 -17.51 -16.55 17.09
C GLY A 52 -18.44 -15.46 17.63
N LEU A 53 -18.07 -14.20 17.38
CA LEU A 53 -18.77 -13.02 17.84
C LEU A 53 -18.46 -11.84 16.92
N LEU A 54 -19.45 -10.97 16.67
CA LEU A 54 -19.22 -9.62 16.18
C LEU A 54 -19.52 -8.63 17.30
N LEU A 55 -18.58 -7.71 17.53
CA LEU A 55 -18.68 -6.64 18.51
C LEU A 55 -18.57 -5.28 17.80
N ARG A 56 -19.55 -4.41 18.03
CA ARG A 56 -19.54 -3.02 17.57
C ARG A 56 -19.42 -2.09 18.79
N PRO A 57 -18.29 -1.41 18.99
CA PRO A 57 -18.11 -0.46 20.09
C PRO A 57 -19.17 0.65 20.10
N HIS A 58 -19.52 1.20 21.26
CA HIS A 58 -20.40 2.39 21.33
C HIS A 58 -19.63 3.68 21.05
N GLY A 59 -18.32 3.67 21.31
CA GLY A 59 -17.42 4.80 21.05
C GLY A 59 -15.95 4.40 21.19
N ARG A 60 -15.07 5.38 20.97
CA ARG A 60 -13.61 5.19 21.05
C ARG A 60 -13.14 4.73 22.43
N ASP A 61 -13.80 5.19 23.49
CA ASP A 61 -13.45 4.87 24.89
C ASP A 61 -13.68 3.40 25.25
N ASP A 62 -14.44 2.66 24.43
CA ASP A 62 -14.69 1.23 24.65
C ASP A 62 -13.52 0.34 24.18
N ILE A 63 -12.67 0.83 23.26
CA ILE A 63 -11.65 -0.01 22.61
C ILE A 63 -10.60 -0.50 23.61
N ALA A 64 -10.10 0.37 24.49
CA ALA A 64 -9.10 -0.01 25.51
C ALA A 64 -9.63 -1.05 26.52
N PRO A 65 -10.84 -0.90 27.10
CA PRO A 65 -11.49 -1.98 27.85
C PRO A 65 -11.66 -3.28 27.07
N ILE A 66 -12.11 -3.22 25.80
CA ILE A 66 -12.29 -4.38 24.93
C ILE A 66 -10.97 -5.14 24.79
N MET A 67 -9.87 -4.45 24.48
CA MET A 67 -8.56 -5.08 24.30
C MET A 67 -8.02 -5.69 25.60
N ARG A 68 -8.21 -5.02 26.75
CA ARG A 68 -7.85 -5.61 28.06
C ARG A 68 -8.59 -6.91 28.35
N LEU A 69 -9.89 -6.94 28.08
CA LEU A 69 -10.71 -8.15 28.24
C LEU A 69 -10.30 -9.24 27.24
N ALA A 70 -9.96 -8.86 26.00
CA ALA A 70 -9.46 -9.78 25.00
C ALA A 70 -8.15 -10.44 25.45
N ALA A 71 -7.22 -9.65 26.01
CA ALA A 71 -5.98 -10.16 26.59
C ALA A 71 -6.22 -11.05 27.83
N GLU A 72 -7.10 -10.64 28.75
CA GLU A 72 -7.45 -11.44 29.94
C GLU A 72 -8.06 -12.81 29.58
N HIS A 73 -8.89 -12.84 28.53
CA HIS A 73 -9.57 -14.05 28.08
C HIS A 73 -8.84 -14.81 26.97
N HIS A 74 -7.68 -14.33 26.53
CA HIS A 74 -6.92 -14.87 25.39
C HIS A 74 -7.76 -15.01 24.11
N VAL A 75 -8.58 -14.00 23.83
CA VAL A 75 -9.46 -13.96 22.66
C VAL A 75 -8.84 -13.07 21.59
N ALA A 76 -8.67 -13.62 20.39
CA ALA A 76 -8.14 -12.87 19.26
C ALA A 76 -9.19 -11.94 18.67
N ILE A 77 -8.75 -10.73 18.29
CA ILE A 77 -9.55 -9.67 17.72
C ILE A 77 -9.15 -9.48 16.25
N VAL A 78 -10.15 -9.48 15.36
CA VAL A 78 -10.01 -9.17 13.93
C VAL A 78 -10.66 -7.80 13.69
N PRO A 79 -9.90 -6.73 13.43
CA PRO A 79 -10.47 -5.43 13.14
C PRO A 79 -11.19 -5.42 11.78
N ARG A 80 -12.29 -4.68 11.71
CA ARG A 80 -13.07 -4.51 10.49
C ARG A 80 -13.52 -3.07 10.31
N GLY A 81 -13.18 -2.47 9.16
CA GLY A 81 -13.71 -1.18 8.69
C GLY A 81 -14.76 -1.36 7.59
N GLY A 82 -14.47 -0.86 6.39
CA GLY A 82 -15.34 -1.04 5.21
C GLY A 82 -15.41 -2.48 4.67
N ALA A 83 -14.42 -3.31 5.00
CA ALA A 83 -14.20 -4.64 4.41
C ALA A 83 -14.02 -4.63 2.88
N SER A 84 -13.43 -3.55 2.35
CA SER A 84 -13.12 -3.39 0.93
C SER A 84 -11.74 -3.95 0.52
N ASN A 85 -11.02 -4.64 1.43
CA ASN A 85 -9.72 -5.22 1.12
C ASN A 85 -9.85 -6.39 0.12
N CYS A 86 -8.74 -6.72 -0.53
CA CYS A 86 -8.69 -7.67 -1.65
C CYS A 86 -7.70 -8.82 -1.42
N SER A 87 -7.15 -8.95 -0.21
CA SER A 87 -6.06 -9.86 0.13
C SER A 87 -6.47 -10.93 1.15
N GLY A 88 -7.73 -10.94 1.59
CA GLY A 88 -8.13 -11.69 2.79
C GLY A 88 -7.49 -11.10 4.05
N GLY A 89 -7.38 -9.77 4.14
CA GLY A 89 -6.79 -9.04 5.26
C GLY A 89 -7.60 -9.13 6.56
N MET A 90 -8.78 -9.75 6.53
CA MET A 90 -9.53 -10.12 7.73
C MET A 90 -10.00 -11.57 7.68
N MET A 91 -9.55 -12.38 8.64
CA MET A 91 -9.90 -13.80 8.70
C MET A 91 -10.57 -14.17 10.03
N PRO A 92 -11.88 -13.89 10.18
CA PRO A 92 -12.62 -14.35 11.35
C PRO A 92 -12.78 -15.88 11.37
N THR A 93 -12.79 -16.45 12.57
CA THR A 93 -13.13 -17.86 12.82
C THR A 93 -14.00 -17.96 14.08
N ALA A 94 -14.59 -19.13 14.34
CA ALA A 94 -15.44 -19.34 15.51
C ALA A 94 -14.74 -19.07 16.86
N ALA A 95 -13.40 -19.05 16.88
CA ALA A 95 -12.56 -18.74 18.05
C ALA A 95 -12.09 -17.28 18.10
N ARG A 96 -12.57 -16.41 17.20
CA ARG A 96 -12.16 -15.01 17.07
C ARG A 96 -13.35 -14.07 17.18
N VAL A 97 -13.10 -12.84 17.61
CA VAL A 97 -14.07 -11.74 17.63
C VAL A 97 -13.80 -10.82 16.46
N LEU A 98 -14.83 -10.56 15.66
CA LEU A 98 -14.80 -9.53 14.64
C LEU A 98 -15.18 -8.18 15.26
N LEU A 99 -14.23 -7.26 15.35
CA LEU A 99 -14.42 -5.92 15.92
C LEU A 99 -14.78 -4.94 14.80
N ASP A 100 -16.06 -4.60 14.70
CA ASP A 100 -16.60 -3.73 13.66
C ASP A 100 -16.49 -2.25 14.07
N LEU A 101 -15.51 -1.57 13.50
CA LEU A 101 -15.19 -0.15 13.75
C LEU A 101 -16.00 0.80 12.85
N SER A 102 -16.85 0.29 11.96
CA SER A 102 -17.63 1.12 11.02
C SER A 102 -18.60 2.08 11.70
N GLY A 103 -18.93 1.87 12.98
CA GLY A 103 -19.75 2.80 13.78
C GLY A 103 -18.96 3.96 14.42
N LEU A 104 -17.63 3.98 14.30
CA LEU A 104 -16.78 5.10 14.72
C LEU A 104 -16.51 5.98 13.50
N ASP A 105 -17.53 6.71 13.03
CA ASP A 105 -17.58 7.37 11.73
C ASP A 105 -17.70 8.90 11.81
N ARG A 106 -17.30 9.50 12.95
CA ARG A 106 -17.38 10.95 13.11
C ARG A 106 -16.14 11.65 12.55
N ILE A 107 -16.39 12.71 11.78
CA ILE A 107 -15.39 13.76 11.53
C ILE A 107 -15.37 14.64 12.77
N LEU A 108 -14.26 14.63 13.50
CA LEU A 108 -14.13 15.25 14.81
C LEU A 108 -13.78 16.74 14.70
N ASP A 109 -12.91 17.09 13.74
CA ASP A 109 -12.45 18.45 13.51
C ASP A 109 -11.95 18.62 12.07
N VAL A 110 -12.13 19.82 11.50
CA VAL A 110 -11.57 20.22 10.21
C VAL A 110 -10.95 21.61 10.37
N ASP A 111 -9.63 21.65 10.39
CA ASP A 111 -8.85 22.87 10.41
C ASP A 111 -8.44 23.26 8.99
N VAL A 112 -9.18 24.22 8.43
CA VAL A 112 -8.97 24.74 7.07
C VAL A 112 -7.68 25.55 6.98
N GLU A 113 -7.27 26.22 8.06
CA GLU A 113 -6.08 27.09 8.07
C GLU A 113 -4.81 26.24 8.03
N THR A 114 -4.74 25.20 8.85
CA THR A 114 -3.59 24.28 8.88
C THR A 114 -3.72 23.11 7.90
N ARG A 115 -4.88 22.99 7.22
CA ARG A 115 -5.23 21.92 6.27
C ARG A 115 -5.10 20.54 6.89
N ARG A 116 -5.82 20.33 7.99
CA ARG A 116 -5.84 19.06 8.73
C ARG A 116 -7.27 18.67 9.06
N ALA A 117 -7.53 17.38 9.13
CA ALA A 117 -8.77 16.86 9.69
C ALA A 117 -8.47 15.77 10.70
N ARG A 118 -9.24 15.74 11.79
CA ARG A 118 -9.24 14.66 12.77
C ARG A 118 -10.51 13.83 12.58
N VAL A 119 -10.35 12.53 12.41
CA VAL A 119 -11.45 11.63 12.05
C VAL A 119 -11.39 10.34 12.83
N GLU A 120 -12.55 9.76 13.11
CA GLU A 120 -12.66 8.38 13.61
C GLU A 120 -12.39 7.38 12.46
N PRO A 121 -11.90 6.15 12.76
CA PRO A 121 -11.39 5.21 11.75
C PRO A 121 -12.44 4.67 10.79
N GLY A 122 -13.73 4.74 11.16
CA GLY A 122 -14.87 4.28 10.40
C GLY A 122 -15.40 5.31 9.40
N VAL A 123 -14.88 6.55 9.38
CA VAL A 123 -15.26 7.55 8.36
C VAL A 123 -14.96 7.00 6.98
N VAL A 124 -15.99 6.90 6.13
CA VAL A 124 -15.85 6.48 4.74
C VAL A 124 -15.10 7.56 3.96
N ASN A 125 -14.19 7.15 3.08
CA ASN A 125 -13.32 8.07 2.34
C ASN A 125 -14.14 9.11 1.55
N SER A 126 -15.19 8.69 0.84
CA SER A 126 -16.09 9.59 0.11
C SER A 126 -16.83 10.59 0.99
N ASP A 127 -17.18 10.20 2.23
CA ASP A 127 -17.88 11.08 3.17
C ASP A 127 -16.95 12.17 3.70
N LEU A 128 -15.67 11.83 3.94
CA LEU A 128 -14.64 12.81 4.24
C LEU A 128 -14.45 13.77 3.07
N GLN A 129 -14.36 13.28 1.82
CA GLN A 129 -14.24 14.15 0.65
C GLN A 129 -15.43 15.11 0.54
N ALA A 130 -16.66 14.62 0.73
CA ALA A 130 -17.86 15.44 0.68
C ALA A 130 -17.88 16.53 1.76
N ALA A 131 -17.38 16.24 2.97
CA ALA A 131 -17.27 17.20 4.05
C ALA A 131 -16.20 18.29 3.79
N LEU A 132 -15.14 17.95 3.05
CA LEU A 132 -14.04 18.86 2.74
C LEU A 132 -14.31 19.75 1.51
N ALA A 133 -15.15 19.29 0.59
CA ALA A 133 -15.44 20.00 -0.67
C ALA A 133 -15.89 21.47 -0.50
N PRO A 134 -16.75 21.84 0.47
CA PRO A 134 -17.14 23.25 0.70
C PRO A 134 -15.96 24.16 1.05
N HIS A 135 -14.85 23.60 1.53
CA HIS A 135 -13.63 24.33 1.90
C HIS A 135 -12.60 24.36 0.75
N GLY A 136 -12.91 23.76 -0.40
CA GLY A 136 -11.95 23.62 -1.51
C GLY A 136 -10.76 22.71 -1.16
N LEU A 137 -10.94 21.81 -0.18
CA LEU A 137 -9.93 20.87 0.28
C LEU A 137 -10.34 19.43 -0.07
N CYS A 138 -9.36 18.54 -0.12
CA CYS A 138 -9.56 17.09 -0.22
C CYS A 138 -8.49 16.33 0.58
N PHE A 139 -8.82 15.09 0.94
CA PHE A 139 -7.87 14.09 1.43
C PHE A 139 -7.40 13.27 0.24
N SER A 140 -6.10 13.24 -0.05
CA SER A 140 -5.63 12.75 -1.37
C SER A 140 -5.87 11.27 -1.66
N PRO A 141 -5.73 10.33 -0.71
CA PRO A 141 -5.93 8.91 -1.01
C PRO A 141 -7.30 8.66 -1.64
N ASP A 142 -7.27 8.10 -2.84
CA ASP A 142 -8.43 7.95 -3.72
C ASP A 142 -8.57 6.51 -4.23
N PRO A 143 -8.61 5.50 -3.33
CA PRO A 143 -8.77 4.12 -3.76
C PRO A 143 -10.06 3.99 -4.57
N VAL A 144 -10.09 3.09 -5.55
CA VAL A 144 -11.29 2.84 -6.37
C VAL A 144 -12.50 2.44 -5.49
N SER A 145 -12.23 1.89 -4.31
CA SER A 145 -13.20 1.56 -3.27
C SER A 145 -13.58 2.73 -2.35
N ALA A 146 -13.27 3.99 -2.65
CA ALA A 146 -13.48 5.15 -1.76
C ALA A 146 -14.92 5.31 -1.21
N HIS A 147 -15.92 4.75 -1.88
CA HIS A 147 -17.32 4.73 -1.45
C HIS A 147 -17.63 3.67 -0.37
N LEU A 148 -16.67 2.80 -0.05
CA LEU A 148 -16.75 1.73 0.96
C LEU A 148 -15.57 1.78 1.94
N ALA A 149 -14.37 2.10 1.44
CA ALA A 149 -13.15 2.16 2.22
C ALA A 149 -13.24 3.24 3.29
N THR A 150 -12.81 2.91 4.51
CA THR A 150 -12.76 3.84 5.62
C THR A 150 -11.36 4.40 5.79
N VAL A 151 -11.21 5.57 6.41
CA VAL A 151 -9.90 6.19 6.65
C VAL A 151 -8.98 5.26 7.47
N GLY A 152 -9.53 4.56 8.46
CA GLY A 152 -8.78 3.55 9.21
C GLY A 152 -8.36 2.35 8.36
N GLY A 153 -9.20 1.93 7.42
CA GLY A 153 -8.87 0.89 6.43
C GLY A 153 -7.73 1.33 5.51
N ASN A 154 -7.83 2.54 4.96
CA ASN A 154 -6.78 3.14 4.14
C ASN A 154 -5.44 3.20 4.89
N LEU A 155 -5.47 3.53 6.18
CA LEU A 155 -4.27 3.57 7.02
C LEU A 155 -3.64 2.17 7.14
N ILE A 156 -4.40 1.15 7.54
CA ILE A 156 -3.84 -0.18 7.79
C ILE A 156 -3.49 -0.95 6.51
N GLU A 157 -4.02 -0.58 5.35
CA GLU A 157 -3.63 -1.13 4.05
C GLU A 157 -2.57 -0.26 3.34
N ASN A 158 -2.26 0.93 3.87
CA ASN A 158 -1.49 1.97 3.17
C ASN A 158 -2.02 2.23 1.75
N ALA A 159 -3.34 2.39 1.63
CA ALA A 159 -4.04 2.41 0.35
C ALA A 159 -3.50 3.50 -0.59
N GLY A 160 -3.44 3.15 -1.87
CA GLY A 160 -3.11 4.04 -2.99
C GLY A 160 -4.34 4.38 -3.84
N GLY A 161 -4.10 4.53 -5.13
CA GLY A 161 -5.05 5.00 -6.13
C GLY A 161 -4.38 5.67 -7.34
N PRO A 162 -5.17 6.05 -8.36
CA PRO A 162 -4.65 6.67 -9.60
C PRO A 162 -3.82 7.92 -9.36
N HIS A 163 -4.17 8.71 -8.33
CA HIS A 163 -3.52 9.99 -8.05
C HIS A 163 -2.26 9.88 -7.19
N ALA A 164 -1.88 8.67 -6.78
CA ALA A 164 -0.72 8.43 -5.94
C ALA A 164 0.62 8.80 -6.63
N LEU A 165 0.66 8.83 -7.96
CA LEU A 165 1.83 9.29 -8.73
C LEU A 165 2.30 10.67 -8.27
N LYS A 166 1.40 11.65 -8.21
CA LYS A 166 1.71 13.03 -7.87
C LYS A 166 1.60 13.31 -6.38
N TYR A 167 0.62 12.72 -5.71
CA TYR A 167 0.27 13.08 -4.34
C TYR A 167 0.79 12.09 -3.28
N GLY A 168 1.18 10.87 -3.68
CA GLY A 168 1.58 9.80 -2.78
C GLY A 168 0.42 8.94 -2.31
N VAL A 169 0.74 7.91 -1.51
CA VAL A 169 -0.21 6.96 -0.93
C VAL A 169 -0.66 7.43 0.45
N THR A 170 -1.54 6.67 1.12
CA THR A 170 -2.05 7.01 2.46
C THR A 170 -0.94 7.41 3.45
N PHE A 171 0.22 6.73 3.44
CA PHE A 171 1.39 7.09 4.24
C PHE A 171 1.76 8.58 4.18
N ASN A 172 1.66 9.22 3.01
CA ASN A 172 2.01 10.62 2.80
C ASN A 172 0.99 11.60 3.39
N HIS A 173 -0.17 11.11 3.82
CA HIS A 173 -1.30 11.92 4.26
C HIS A 173 -1.72 11.63 5.70
N ILE A 174 -1.07 10.70 6.41
CA ILE A 174 -1.30 10.49 7.84
C ILE A 174 -0.28 11.30 8.64
N LEU A 175 -0.78 12.23 9.46
CA LEU A 175 0.05 13.05 10.35
C LEU A 175 0.21 12.39 11.73
N SER A 176 -0.87 11.79 12.24
CA SER A 176 -0.83 10.98 13.46
C SER A 176 -1.98 9.99 13.52
N ALA A 177 -1.83 8.98 14.37
CA ALA A 177 -2.86 8.01 14.71
C ALA A 177 -2.89 7.75 16.21
N ASP A 178 -4.07 7.87 16.82
CA ASP A 178 -4.33 7.34 18.15
C ASP A 178 -4.74 5.87 18.01
N VAL A 179 -4.10 5.02 18.81
CA VAL A 179 -4.29 3.58 18.75
C VAL A 179 -4.41 2.96 20.13
N VAL A 180 -5.01 1.78 20.17
CA VAL A 180 -5.03 0.88 21.32
C VAL A 180 -4.21 -0.37 21.00
N LEU A 181 -3.23 -0.66 21.85
CA LEU A 181 -2.38 -1.84 21.75
C LEU A 181 -3.09 -3.09 22.31
N PRO A 182 -2.58 -4.31 22.04
CA PRO A 182 -3.15 -5.56 22.54
C PRO A 182 -3.38 -5.65 24.05
N ASP A 183 -2.52 -5.01 24.84
CA ASP A 183 -2.66 -4.92 26.30
C ASP A 183 -3.70 -3.89 26.77
N GLY A 184 -4.33 -3.19 25.81
CA GLY A 184 -5.29 -2.12 25.98
C GLY A 184 -4.68 -0.78 26.44
N SER A 185 -3.35 -0.64 26.42
CA SER A 185 -2.71 0.66 26.56
C SER A 185 -2.95 1.52 25.30
N THR A 186 -3.05 2.83 25.50
CA THR A 186 -3.29 3.79 24.42
C THR A 186 -1.99 4.48 24.03
N ARG A 187 -1.77 4.69 22.72
CA ARG A 187 -0.61 5.42 22.19
C ARG A 187 -1.05 6.35 21.06
N THR A 188 -0.37 7.48 20.95
CA THR A 188 -0.41 8.33 19.76
C THR A 188 0.93 8.15 19.05
N PHE A 189 0.89 7.86 17.76
CA PHE A 189 2.07 7.86 16.90
C PHE A 189 1.94 9.01 15.89
N ALA A 190 2.96 9.84 15.77
CA ALA A 190 2.98 11.01 14.89
C ALA A 190 4.17 10.99 13.93
N ALA A 191 3.98 11.57 12.74
CA ALA A 191 5.02 11.66 11.72
C ALA A 191 6.24 12.49 12.19
N ASP A 192 6.02 13.43 13.11
CA ASP A 192 7.02 14.30 13.71
C ASP A 192 7.56 13.82 15.06
N ASP A 193 7.20 12.60 15.50
CA ASP A 193 7.76 11.99 16.71
C ASP A 193 9.30 11.92 16.66
N GLU A 194 9.93 12.08 17.83
CA GLU A 194 11.35 11.82 18.00
C GLU A 194 11.63 10.31 18.03
N GLY A 195 12.73 9.89 17.41
CA GLY A 195 13.11 8.48 17.33
C GLY A 195 12.54 7.74 16.11
N PRO A 196 12.62 6.40 16.10
CA PRO A 196 12.17 5.56 14.99
C PRO A 196 10.73 5.87 14.55
N ASP A 197 10.45 5.82 13.23
CA ASP A 197 9.11 6.10 12.69
C ASP A 197 8.15 4.91 12.91
N LEU A 198 7.57 4.85 14.12
CA LEU A 198 6.58 3.83 14.50
C LEU A 198 5.23 4.04 13.80
N LEU A 199 4.86 5.28 13.48
CA LEU A 199 3.66 5.57 12.69
C LEU A 199 3.76 4.87 11.33
N GLY A 200 4.92 4.96 10.67
CA GLY A 200 5.17 4.31 9.40
C GLY A 200 5.06 2.79 9.43
N VAL A 201 5.30 2.15 10.58
CA VAL A 201 5.15 0.71 10.76
C VAL A 201 3.69 0.30 11.04
N VAL A 202 2.91 1.17 11.68
CA VAL A 202 1.46 0.95 11.91
C VAL A 202 0.67 1.12 10.60
N ILE A 203 1.10 2.05 9.74
CA ILE A 203 0.56 2.20 8.38
C ILE A 203 0.94 0.97 7.55
N GLY A 204 -0.04 0.35 6.88
CA GLY A 204 0.19 -0.91 6.15
C GLY A 204 0.27 -2.15 7.04
N SER A 205 -0.05 -2.06 8.34
CA SER A 205 0.04 -3.21 9.27
C SER A 205 -1.09 -4.23 9.16
N GLU A 206 -2.09 -4.00 8.33
CA GLU A 206 -3.30 -4.82 8.17
C GLU A 206 -4.01 -5.11 9.51
N GLY A 207 -3.93 -4.17 10.45
CA GLY A 207 -4.58 -4.29 11.77
C GLY A 207 -3.93 -5.33 12.69
N THR A 208 -2.71 -5.78 12.37
CA THR A 208 -1.98 -6.79 13.17
C THR A 208 -1.21 -6.17 14.34
N LEU A 209 -0.99 -4.85 14.37
CA LEU A 209 -0.16 -4.20 15.40
C LEU A 209 -0.97 -3.42 16.44
N ALA A 210 -2.05 -2.77 16.03
CA ALA A 210 -2.87 -1.96 16.91
C ALA A 210 -4.29 -1.74 16.35
N ILE A 211 -5.24 -1.36 17.20
CA ILE A 211 -6.56 -0.88 16.80
C ILE A 211 -6.52 0.65 16.70
N VAL A 212 -6.71 1.20 15.52
CA VAL A 212 -6.81 2.64 15.29
C VAL A 212 -8.13 3.18 15.85
N THR A 213 -8.08 4.28 16.60
CA THR A 213 -9.25 4.93 17.21
C THR A 213 -9.45 6.37 16.76
N GLU A 214 -8.40 7.06 16.35
CA GLU A 214 -8.47 8.39 15.73
C GLU A 214 -7.32 8.55 14.72
N VAL A 215 -7.55 9.27 13.64
CA VAL A 215 -6.54 9.60 12.63
C VAL A 215 -6.54 11.11 12.39
N THR A 216 -5.36 11.73 12.42
CA THR A 216 -5.16 13.08 11.90
C THR A 216 -4.59 13.00 10.50
N VAL A 217 -5.32 13.52 9.52
CA VAL A 217 -4.94 13.51 8.11
C VAL A 217 -4.51 14.89 7.61
N ALA A 218 -3.54 14.91 6.71
CA ALA A 218 -3.17 16.10 5.94
C ALA A 218 -4.14 16.30 4.78
N LEU A 219 -4.60 17.53 4.61
CA LEU A 219 -5.50 17.93 3.52
C LEU A 219 -4.74 18.74 2.48
N ARG A 220 -5.19 18.65 1.23
CA ARG A 220 -4.66 19.47 0.14
C ARG A 220 -5.78 20.31 -0.49
N PRO A 221 -5.45 21.45 -1.12
CA PRO A 221 -6.37 22.12 -2.02
C PRO A 221 -6.75 21.20 -3.18
N VAL A 222 -8.02 21.25 -3.58
CA VAL A 222 -8.47 20.69 -4.87
C VAL A 222 -7.80 21.50 -5.98
N ALA A 223 -7.29 20.83 -7.00
CA ALA A 223 -6.69 21.50 -8.15
C ALA A 223 -7.72 22.39 -8.85
N ALA A 224 -7.30 23.57 -9.32
CA ALA A 224 -8.21 24.51 -9.97
C ALA A 224 -8.65 24.04 -11.36
N VAL A 225 -7.78 23.28 -12.03
CA VAL A 225 -8.00 22.73 -13.37
C VAL A 225 -7.45 21.30 -13.38
N THR A 226 -8.18 20.39 -14.04
CA THR A 226 -7.73 19.04 -14.40
C THR A 226 -8.07 18.79 -15.86
N HIS A 227 -7.09 18.32 -16.63
CA HIS A 227 -7.24 18.01 -18.04
C HIS A 227 -6.80 16.59 -18.34
N SER A 228 -7.53 15.91 -19.23
CA SER A 228 -7.34 14.49 -19.52
C SER A 228 -6.98 14.27 -20.97
N LEU A 229 -6.03 13.37 -21.18
CA LEU A 229 -5.57 12.93 -22.48
C LEU A 229 -5.60 11.40 -22.54
N MET A 230 -5.77 10.85 -23.73
CA MET A 230 -5.66 9.43 -24.01
C MET A 230 -4.73 9.21 -25.20
N GLY A 231 -3.77 8.30 -25.08
CA GLY A 231 -3.05 7.73 -26.20
C GLY A 231 -3.45 6.28 -26.42
N ALA A 232 -3.69 5.88 -27.67
CA ALA A 232 -3.83 4.48 -28.07
C ALA A 232 -2.57 4.02 -28.82
N PHE A 233 -2.11 2.80 -28.57
CA PHE A 233 -0.83 2.31 -29.07
C PHE A 233 -0.97 0.97 -29.78
N ALA A 234 -0.15 0.75 -30.80
CA ALA A 234 -0.13 -0.50 -31.56
C ALA A 234 0.62 -1.62 -30.81
N SER A 235 1.39 -1.28 -29.79
CA SER A 235 2.08 -2.22 -28.91
C SER A 235 2.19 -1.71 -27.47
N ALA A 236 2.22 -2.62 -26.50
CA ALA A 236 2.50 -2.30 -25.10
C ALA A 236 3.87 -1.61 -24.90
N ARG A 237 4.90 -1.99 -25.66
CA ARG A 237 6.22 -1.37 -25.59
C ARG A 237 6.16 0.14 -25.89
N GLU A 238 5.45 0.53 -26.94
CA GLU A 238 5.30 1.94 -27.32
C GLU A 238 4.55 2.76 -26.26
N ALA A 239 3.51 2.18 -25.66
CA ALA A 239 2.78 2.82 -24.56
C ALA A 239 3.67 3.06 -23.34
N ALA A 240 4.44 2.04 -22.93
CA ALA A 240 5.35 2.15 -21.79
C ALA A 240 6.50 3.12 -22.05
N ASP A 241 7.08 3.12 -23.25
CA ASP A 241 8.11 4.09 -23.65
C ASP A 241 7.57 5.53 -23.63
N THR A 242 6.31 5.72 -24.00
CA THR A 242 5.64 7.01 -23.89
C THR A 242 5.44 7.46 -22.44
N ILE A 243 5.06 6.55 -21.53
CA ILE A 243 4.95 6.87 -20.10
C ILE A 243 6.31 7.33 -19.55
N ALA A 244 7.37 6.57 -19.85
CA ALA A 244 8.73 6.93 -19.44
C ALA A 244 9.17 8.29 -20.03
N ALA A 245 8.82 8.59 -21.28
CA ALA A 245 9.11 9.87 -21.92
C ALA A 245 8.34 11.05 -21.30
N VAL A 246 7.08 10.85 -20.91
CA VAL A 246 6.30 11.86 -20.17
C VAL A 246 6.97 12.19 -18.85
N ILE A 247 7.35 11.17 -18.08
CA ILE A 247 8.01 11.34 -16.78
C ILE A 247 9.39 12.00 -16.95
N ALA A 248 10.16 11.61 -17.97
CA ALA A 248 11.49 12.16 -18.26
C ALA A 248 11.45 13.64 -18.70
N SER A 249 10.29 14.13 -19.16
CA SER A 249 10.11 15.55 -19.50
C SER A 249 10.12 16.48 -18.28
N GLY A 250 10.01 15.92 -17.07
CA GLY A 250 9.87 16.66 -15.82
C GLY A 250 8.43 16.98 -15.45
N VAL A 251 7.46 16.73 -16.34
CA VAL A 251 6.05 16.72 -15.99
C VAL A 251 5.77 15.54 -15.07
N VAL A 252 5.08 15.80 -13.95
CA VAL A 252 4.52 14.76 -13.08
C VAL A 252 3.01 14.80 -13.24
N PRO A 253 2.45 13.95 -14.12
CA PRO A 253 1.00 13.86 -14.26
C PRO A 253 0.34 13.52 -12.93
N SER A 254 -0.89 13.97 -12.75
CA SER A 254 -1.67 13.63 -11.57
C SER A 254 -2.10 12.18 -11.60
N ALA A 255 -2.35 11.59 -12.77
CA ALA A 255 -2.58 10.16 -12.95
C ALA A 255 -2.03 9.68 -14.30
N VAL A 256 -1.57 8.42 -14.35
CA VAL A 256 -1.21 7.71 -15.60
C VAL A 256 -1.71 6.28 -15.49
N GLU A 257 -2.81 5.98 -16.17
CA GLU A 257 -3.48 4.68 -16.11
C GLU A 257 -3.30 3.90 -17.40
N TRP A 258 -3.24 2.58 -17.25
CA TRP A 258 -3.07 1.63 -18.35
C TRP A 258 -4.27 0.70 -18.49
N LEU A 259 -4.64 0.41 -19.75
CA LEU A 259 -5.46 -0.76 -20.08
C LEU A 259 -4.88 -1.48 -21.29
N ASP A 260 -4.77 -2.81 -21.21
CA ASP A 260 -4.36 -3.63 -22.35
C ASP A 260 -5.53 -4.02 -23.27
N ARG A 261 -5.20 -4.60 -24.43
CA ARG A 261 -6.15 -5.06 -25.44
C ARG A 261 -7.26 -5.93 -24.85
N ALA A 262 -6.90 -6.84 -23.96
CA ALA A 262 -7.84 -7.74 -23.29
C ALA A 262 -8.81 -6.96 -22.40
N GLY A 263 -8.32 -6.01 -21.60
CA GLY A 263 -9.14 -5.10 -20.79
C GLY A 263 -10.05 -4.21 -21.62
N ILE A 264 -9.54 -3.62 -22.71
CA ILE A 264 -10.32 -2.79 -23.64
C ILE A 264 -11.49 -3.59 -24.22
N ALA A 265 -11.20 -4.76 -24.80
CA ALA A 265 -12.22 -5.60 -25.41
C ALA A 265 -13.22 -6.14 -24.39
N GLY A 266 -12.77 -6.50 -23.18
CA GLY A 266 -13.62 -6.97 -22.10
C GLY A 266 -14.59 -5.90 -21.61
N LEU A 267 -14.12 -4.67 -21.41
CA LEU A 267 -14.95 -3.52 -21.04
C LEU A 267 -16.04 -3.22 -22.07
N GLN A 268 -15.68 -3.20 -23.36
CA GLN A 268 -16.59 -2.87 -24.45
C GLN A 268 -17.81 -3.82 -24.53
N GLN A 269 -17.73 -5.02 -23.94
CA GLN A 269 -18.86 -5.96 -23.89
C GLN A 269 -20.01 -5.49 -22.99
N PHE A 270 -19.72 -4.66 -21.99
CA PHE A 270 -20.68 -4.22 -20.97
C PHE A 270 -20.96 -2.71 -21.04
N TYR A 271 -19.97 -1.94 -21.50
CA TYR A 271 -19.99 -0.48 -21.50
C TYR A 271 -19.56 0.01 -22.88
N ASP A 272 -20.28 0.98 -23.45
CA ASP A 272 -19.80 1.66 -24.65
C ASP A 272 -18.73 2.69 -24.25
N THR A 273 -17.47 2.24 -24.19
CA THR A 273 -16.35 3.10 -23.75
C THR A 273 -15.82 3.98 -24.87
N GLY A 274 -16.13 3.65 -26.13
CA GLY A 274 -15.58 4.30 -27.31
C GLY A 274 -14.07 4.09 -27.48
N TYR A 275 -13.43 3.20 -26.72
CA TYR A 275 -12.01 2.90 -26.85
C TYR A 275 -11.71 2.15 -28.16
N PRO A 276 -10.56 2.41 -28.81
CA PRO A 276 -10.18 1.73 -30.04
C PRO A 276 -9.91 0.24 -29.80
N LEU A 277 -10.70 -0.64 -30.43
CA LEU A 277 -10.60 -2.10 -30.27
C LEU A 277 -9.41 -2.73 -31.00
N ASP A 278 -8.77 -1.99 -31.90
CA ASP A 278 -7.56 -2.40 -32.61
C ASP A 278 -6.27 -1.99 -31.90
N ALA A 279 -6.37 -1.20 -30.82
CA ALA A 279 -5.23 -0.84 -29.97
C ALA A 279 -4.76 -2.03 -29.13
N ASP A 280 -3.45 -2.12 -28.95
CA ASP A 280 -2.84 -3.09 -28.05
C ASP A 280 -2.88 -2.63 -26.59
N SER A 281 -2.83 -1.31 -26.39
CA SER A 281 -3.01 -0.67 -25.10
C SER A 281 -3.50 0.76 -25.26
N ILE A 282 -4.13 1.27 -24.22
CA ILE A 282 -4.41 2.70 -24.05
C ILE A 282 -3.74 3.20 -22.76
N VAL A 283 -3.30 4.45 -22.81
CA VAL A 283 -2.80 5.20 -21.64
C VAL A 283 -3.69 6.41 -21.44
N LEU A 284 -4.28 6.53 -20.25
CA LEU A 284 -5.00 7.73 -19.81
C LEU A 284 -4.06 8.57 -18.96
N VAL A 285 -4.00 9.87 -19.21
CA VAL A 285 -3.14 10.80 -18.49
C VAL A 285 -3.97 11.98 -18.00
N ASP A 286 -3.93 12.24 -16.70
CA ASP A 286 -4.44 13.49 -16.13
C ASP A 286 -3.28 14.41 -15.75
N VAL A 287 -3.44 15.68 -16.07
CA VAL A 287 -2.60 16.78 -15.55
C VAL A 287 -3.50 17.73 -14.77
N ASP A 288 -3.07 18.14 -13.58
CA ASP A 288 -3.84 19.02 -12.71
C ASP A 288 -2.98 20.13 -12.08
N GLY A 289 -3.62 21.23 -11.70
CA GLY A 289 -2.94 22.37 -11.06
C GLY A 289 -3.64 23.69 -11.33
N THR A 290 -2.85 24.75 -11.45
CA THR A 290 -3.32 26.03 -11.99
C THR A 290 -3.54 25.93 -13.50
N ALA A 291 -4.34 26.85 -14.07
CA ALA A 291 -4.56 26.89 -15.51
C ALA A 291 -3.26 27.03 -16.32
N ALA A 292 -2.25 27.74 -15.79
CA ALA A 292 -0.96 27.92 -16.45
C ALA A 292 -0.11 26.64 -16.43
N GLU A 293 -0.03 25.96 -15.28
CA GLU A 293 0.66 24.67 -15.15
C GLU A 293 0.01 23.62 -16.06
N VAL A 294 -1.32 23.49 -15.99
CA VAL A 294 -2.05 22.53 -16.83
C VAL A 294 -1.86 22.80 -18.31
N SER A 295 -1.92 24.07 -18.75
CA SER A 295 -1.69 24.40 -20.17
C SER A 295 -0.28 24.04 -20.63
N HIS A 296 0.72 24.21 -19.76
CA HIS A 296 2.10 23.84 -20.03
C HIS A 296 2.29 22.33 -20.09
N ASP A 297 1.87 21.63 -19.04
CA ASP A 297 2.03 20.18 -18.90
C ASP A 297 1.24 19.42 -19.97
N GLN A 298 0.02 19.85 -20.27
CA GLN A 298 -0.80 19.28 -21.34
C GLN A 298 -0.08 19.35 -22.69
N ALA A 299 0.51 20.50 -23.04
CA ALA A 299 1.17 20.65 -24.33
C ALA A 299 2.38 19.72 -24.48
N ILE A 300 3.11 19.50 -23.38
CA ILE A 300 4.24 18.55 -23.34
C ILE A 300 3.73 17.12 -23.47
N VAL A 301 2.76 16.72 -22.63
CA VAL A 301 2.19 15.36 -22.63
C VAL A 301 1.58 15.03 -23.99
N GLU A 302 0.80 15.94 -24.58
CA GLU A 302 0.22 15.74 -25.91
C GLU A 302 1.31 15.56 -26.98
N GLY A 303 2.37 16.38 -26.93
CA GLY A 303 3.52 16.24 -27.82
C GLY A 303 4.16 14.86 -27.74
N VAL A 304 4.42 14.37 -26.52
CA VAL A 304 5.02 13.05 -26.28
C VAL A 304 4.09 11.92 -26.73
N LEU A 305 2.78 12.00 -26.44
CA LEU A 305 1.79 11.02 -26.89
C LEU A 305 1.81 10.88 -28.43
N ARG A 306 1.82 12.02 -29.15
CA ARG A 306 1.79 12.06 -30.62
C ARG A 306 3.03 11.47 -31.30
N GLU A 307 4.13 11.23 -30.58
CA GLU A 307 5.32 10.60 -31.15
C GLU A 307 5.10 9.12 -31.50
N ARG A 308 4.27 8.41 -30.72
CA ARG A 308 4.13 6.94 -30.79
C ARG A 308 2.68 6.45 -30.88
N ALA A 309 1.71 7.23 -30.39
CA ALA A 309 0.31 6.81 -30.36
C ALA A 309 -0.29 6.78 -31.77
N THR A 310 -1.10 5.76 -32.06
CA THR A 310 -1.90 5.65 -33.29
C THR A 310 -3.12 6.58 -33.26
N GLU A 311 -3.59 6.90 -32.06
CA GLU A 311 -4.67 7.86 -31.80
C GLU A 311 -4.36 8.65 -30.53
N VAL A 312 -4.59 9.96 -30.55
CA VAL A 312 -4.53 10.82 -29.37
C VAL A 312 -5.85 11.56 -29.22
N ARG A 313 -6.49 11.43 -28.06
CA ARG A 313 -7.69 12.19 -27.69
C ARG A 313 -7.36 13.15 -26.56
N VAL A 314 -7.88 14.36 -26.65
CA VAL A 314 -7.74 15.40 -25.64
C VAL A 314 -9.15 15.82 -25.26
N ALA A 315 -9.48 15.77 -23.97
CA ALA A 315 -10.77 16.25 -23.49
C ALA A 315 -10.85 17.78 -23.65
N GLU A 316 -11.94 18.34 -24.16
CA GLU A 316 -12.12 19.81 -24.24
C GLU A 316 -12.97 20.35 -23.08
N ASN A 317 -13.68 19.47 -22.39
CA ASN A 317 -14.58 19.79 -21.28
C ASN A 317 -14.74 18.59 -20.32
N ASP A 318 -15.51 18.79 -19.25
CA ASP A 318 -15.73 17.78 -18.21
C ASP A 318 -16.47 16.52 -18.73
N ASP A 319 -17.37 16.65 -19.71
CA ASP A 319 -18.08 15.51 -20.30
C ASP A 319 -17.11 14.65 -21.12
N ASP A 320 -16.21 15.27 -21.90
CA ASP A 320 -15.16 14.55 -22.62
C ASP A 320 -14.20 13.84 -21.66
N ARG A 321 -13.82 14.50 -20.55
CA ARG A 321 -13.00 13.89 -19.49
C ARG A 321 -13.72 12.68 -18.90
N ALA A 322 -14.99 12.83 -18.54
CA ALA A 322 -15.79 11.73 -18.00
C ALA A 322 -15.88 10.57 -19.00
N ALA A 323 -16.01 10.84 -20.31
CA ALA A 323 -16.02 9.82 -21.35
C ALA A 323 -14.68 9.07 -21.46
N LEU A 324 -13.54 9.77 -21.41
CA LEU A 324 -12.22 9.14 -21.43
C LEU A 324 -12.01 8.20 -20.23
N TRP A 325 -12.47 8.60 -19.05
CA TRP A 325 -12.32 7.82 -17.81
C TRP A 325 -13.39 6.76 -17.59
N TYR A 326 -14.50 6.82 -18.35
CA TYR A 326 -15.68 5.99 -18.14
C TYR A 326 -15.36 4.49 -18.08
N GLY A 327 -14.58 3.98 -19.04
CA GLY A 327 -14.19 2.58 -19.07
C GLY A 327 -13.31 2.19 -17.89
N ARG A 328 -12.24 2.96 -17.60
CA ARG A 328 -11.32 2.69 -16.50
C ARG A 328 -12.00 2.63 -15.13
N LEU A 329 -12.93 3.55 -14.86
CA LEU A 329 -13.68 3.60 -13.60
C LEU A 329 -14.73 2.48 -13.48
N ASN A 330 -15.24 1.96 -14.60
CA ASN A 330 -16.19 0.83 -14.62
C ASN A 330 -15.53 -0.54 -14.72
N ALA A 331 -14.20 -0.62 -14.81
CA ALA A 331 -13.47 -1.88 -14.91
C ALA A 331 -13.83 -2.88 -13.78
N PRO A 332 -13.82 -2.52 -12.49
CA PRO A 332 -14.22 -3.46 -11.43
C PRO A 332 -15.65 -3.97 -11.59
N ASN A 333 -16.58 -3.09 -11.99
CA ASN A 333 -17.98 -3.47 -12.22
C ASN A 333 -18.10 -4.46 -13.40
N SER A 334 -17.29 -4.29 -14.45
CA SER A 334 -17.25 -5.23 -15.59
C SER A 334 -16.74 -6.62 -15.18
N VAL A 335 -15.78 -6.69 -14.25
CA VAL A 335 -15.27 -7.97 -13.71
C VAL A 335 -16.42 -8.73 -13.05
N VAL A 336 -17.20 -8.07 -12.20
CA VAL A 336 -18.35 -8.68 -11.52
C VAL A 336 -19.46 -9.07 -12.52
N GLN A 337 -19.80 -8.19 -13.46
CA GLN A 337 -20.83 -8.44 -14.47
C GLN A 337 -20.48 -9.57 -15.44
N SER A 338 -19.19 -9.90 -15.60
CA SER A 338 -18.74 -11.01 -16.44
C SER A 338 -19.35 -12.36 -16.03
N GLY A 339 -19.75 -12.51 -14.76
CA GLY A 339 -20.28 -13.76 -14.20
C GLY A 339 -19.25 -14.88 -14.06
N LYS A 340 -18.00 -14.66 -14.46
CA LYS A 340 -16.91 -15.64 -14.40
C LYS A 340 -16.33 -15.79 -12.99
N GLY A 341 -15.57 -16.86 -12.77
CA GLY A 341 -14.57 -16.85 -11.70
C GLY A 341 -13.48 -15.85 -12.06
N PHE A 342 -12.97 -15.13 -11.07
CA PHE A 342 -11.87 -14.20 -11.30
C PHE A 342 -10.94 -14.13 -10.08
N PHE A 343 -9.73 -13.66 -10.32
CA PHE A 343 -8.72 -13.33 -9.34
C PHE A 343 -8.01 -12.07 -9.80
N ILE A 344 -7.86 -11.08 -8.91
CA ILE A 344 -7.18 -9.83 -9.22
C ILE A 344 -5.80 -9.90 -8.59
N GLY A 345 -4.77 -10.07 -9.42
CA GLY A 345 -3.39 -9.92 -9.00
C GLY A 345 -3.07 -8.44 -8.76
N ASP A 346 -2.00 -8.21 -8.03
CA ASP A 346 -1.48 -6.90 -7.68
C ASP A 346 0.04 -7.03 -7.58
N VAL A 347 0.77 -6.42 -8.51
CA VAL A 347 2.23 -6.44 -8.55
C VAL A 347 2.75 -5.08 -8.99
N THR A 348 3.82 -4.62 -8.34
CA THR A 348 4.49 -3.37 -8.71
C THR A 348 5.91 -3.65 -9.16
N VAL A 349 6.32 -3.04 -10.27
CA VAL A 349 7.70 -3.07 -10.79
C VAL A 349 8.23 -1.64 -10.94
N PRO A 350 9.56 -1.43 -11.03
CA PRO A 350 10.09 -0.15 -11.48
C PRO A 350 9.44 0.27 -12.80
N ARG A 351 9.13 1.57 -12.97
CA ARG A 351 8.32 2.08 -14.08
C ARG A 351 8.88 1.75 -15.46
N ASP A 352 10.20 1.73 -15.57
CA ASP A 352 10.95 1.35 -16.78
C ASP A 352 10.86 -0.16 -17.11
N ARG A 353 10.31 -0.98 -16.22
CA ARG A 353 10.10 -2.43 -16.37
C ARG A 353 8.64 -2.84 -16.58
N ILE A 354 7.70 -1.90 -16.61
CA ILE A 354 6.30 -2.15 -17.00
C ILE A 354 6.18 -2.93 -18.32
N PRO A 355 6.91 -2.61 -19.41
CA PRO A 355 6.76 -3.36 -20.66
C PRO A 355 7.22 -4.81 -20.52
N ASP A 356 8.36 -5.05 -19.84
CA ASP A 356 8.84 -6.41 -19.56
C ASP A 356 7.81 -7.20 -18.72
N MET A 357 7.19 -6.53 -17.74
CA MET A 357 6.18 -7.14 -16.87
C MET A 357 4.89 -7.48 -17.65
N GLN A 358 4.43 -6.59 -18.53
CA GLN A 358 3.28 -6.85 -19.39
C GLN A 358 3.56 -8.02 -20.34
N GLU A 359 4.74 -8.08 -20.97
CA GLU A 359 5.15 -9.21 -21.79
C GLU A 359 5.14 -10.53 -21.00
N ALA A 360 5.64 -10.52 -19.76
CA ALA A 360 5.61 -11.69 -18.88
C ALA A 360 4.19 -12.13 -18.52
N ILE A 361 3.28 -11.19 -18.26
CA ILE A 361 1.85 -11.50 -18.01
C ILE A 361 1.21 -12.12 -19.25
N GLN A 362 1.41 -11.54 -20.44
CA GLN A 362 0.85 -12.07 -21.69
C GLN A 362 1.42 -13.44 -22.04
N ALA A 363 2.72 -13.65 -21.85
CA ALA A 363 3.36 -14.96 -22.03
C ALA A 363 2.78 -16.00 -21.05
N THR A 364 2.49 -15.60 -19.82
CA THR A 364 1.82 -16.46 -18.82
C THR A 364 0.39 -16.79 -19.24
N ALA A 365 -0.39 -15.80 -19.67
CA ALA A 365 -1.74 -16.01 -20.20
C ALA A 365 -1.74 -17.00 -21.38
N ALA A 366 -0.77 -16.88 -22.31
CA ALA A 366 -0.64 -17.78 -23.45
C ALA A 366 -0.30 -19.22 -23.02
N ARG A 367 0.62 -19.40 -22.05
CA ARG A 367 1.00 -20.73 -21.52
C ARG A 367 -0.15 -21.45 -20.83
N HIS A 368 -1.04 -20.72 -20.16
CA HIS A 368 -2.18 -21.29 -19.44
C HIS A 368 -3.50 -21.20 -20.22
N SER A 369 -3.44 -20.98 -21.53
CA SER A 369 -4.62 -20.93 -22.40
C SER A 369 -5.41 -22.26 -22.43
N ASP A 370 -4.75 -23.40 -22.21
CA ASP A 370 -5.38 -24.71 -22.04
C ASP A 370 -6.24 -24.80 -20.77
N GLY A 371 -5.93 -24.00 -19.74
CA GLY A 371 -6.77 -23.80 -18.56
C GLY A 371 -7.97 -22.90 -18.81
N LEU A 372 -8.16 -22.43 -20.05
CA LEU A 372 -9.15 -21.42 -20.45
C LEU A 372 -9.05 -20.14 -19.62
N LEU A 373 -7.84 -19.80 -19.17
CA LEU A 373 -7.58 -18.55 -18.48
C LEU A 373 -7.59 -17.39 -19.47
N PHE A 374 -8.18 -16.28 -19.06
CA PHE A 374 -8.11 -15.01 -19.75
C PHE A 374 -7.58 -13.97 -18.79
N ILE A 375 -6.50 -13.26 -19.15
CA ILE A 375 -5.90 -12.26 -18.28
C ILE A 375 -6.04 -10.89 -18.95
N ALA A 376 -6.68 -9.95 -18.25
CA ALA A 376 -6.74 -8.55 -18.63
C ALA A 376 -5.94 -7.72 -17.64
N VAL A 377 -5.22 -6.71 -18.11
CA VAL A 377 -4.36 -5.87 -17.26
C VAL A 377 -4.87 -4.43 -17.31
N CYS A 378 -5.20 -3.92 -16.13
CA CYS A 378 -5.24 -2.49 -15.87
C CYS A 378 -4.16 -2.14 -14.83
N GLY A 379 -3.81 -0.87 -14.68
CA GLY A 379 -2.82 -0.50 -13.68
C GLY A 379 -2.58 0.99 -13.55
N HIS A 380 -2.04 1.36 -12.41
CA HIS A 380 -1.48 2.68 -12.11
C HIS A 380 -0.06 2.74 -12.69
N ALA A 381 0.04 2.74 -14.03
CA ALA A 381 1.33 2.67 -14.72
C ALA A 381 2.26 3.85 -14.38
N GLY A 382 1.71 4.95 -13.90
CA GLY A 382 2.47 6.07 -13.34
C GLY A 382 3.40 5.71 -12.21
N ASP A 383 3.08 4.73 -11.37
CA ASP A 383 3.91 4.26 -10.25
C ASP A 383 4.36 2.80 -10.37
N GLY A 384 4.11 2.19 -11.54
CA GLY A 384 4.59 0.84 -11.86
C GLY A 384 3.69 -0.28 -11.35
N ASP A 385 2.51 0.07 -10.85
CA ASP A 385 1.55 -0.89 -10.30
C ASP A 385 0.60 -1.45 -11.36
N LEU A 386 0.49 -2.77 -11.43
CA LEU A 386 -0.29 -3.50 -12.42
C LEU A 386 -1.22 -4.51 -11.74
N HIS A 387 -2.46 -4.55 -12.21
CA HIS A 387 -3.51 -5.45 -11.73
C HIS A 387 -3.90 -6.49 -12.80
N PRO A 388 -3.11 -7.58 -12.96
CA PRO A 388 -3.49 -8.68 -13.84
C PRO A 388 -4.72 -9.39 -13.27
N THR A 389 -5.87 -9.16 -13.92
CA THR A 389 -7.13 -9.81 -13.57
C THR A 389 -7.28 -11.08 -14.39
N THR A 390 -7.17 -12.23 -13.73
CA THR A 390 -7.33 -13.55 -14.34
C THR A 390 -8.77 -14.01 -14.20
N PHE A 391 -9.41 -14.28 -15.33
CA PHE A 391 -10.75 -14.84 -15.43
C PHE A 391 -10.68 -16.33 -15.77
N TYR A 392 -11.57 -17.11 -15.18
CA TYR A 392 -11.66 -18.55 -15.37
C TYR A 392 -13.10 -19.07 -15.31
N ASP A 393 -13.33 -20.21 -15.93
CA ASP A 393 -14.57 -20.97 -15.77
C ASP A 393 -14.54 -21.73 -14.43
N ARG A 394 -15.55 -21.51 -13.59
CA ARG A 394 -15.66 -22.14 -12.26
C ARG A 394 -15.92 -23.65 -12.35
N ASP A 395 -16.49 -24.10 -13.47
CA ASP A 395 -16.78 -25.51 -13.71
C ASP A 395 -15.59 -26.25 -14.34
N ASN A 396 -14.55 -25.53 -14.78
CA ASN A 396 -13.35 -26.15 -15.33
C ASN A 396 -12.51 -26.78 -14.20
N PRO A 397 -12.30 -28.12 -14.19
CA PRO A 397 -11.54 -28.80 -13.14
C PRO A 397 -10.06 -28.39 -13.09
N LEU A 398 -9.50 -27.83 -14.17
CA LEU A 398 -8.12 -27.35 -14.23
C LEU A 398 -7.96 -25.89 -13.78
N ALA A 399 -9.04 -25.12 -13.67
CA ALA A 399 -8.98 -23.67 -13.45
C ALA A 399 -8.17 -23.29 -12.21
N ALA A 400 -8.39 -23.98 -11.09
CA ALA A 400 -7.70 -23.67 -9.83
C ALA A 400 -6.18 -23.89 -9.94
N SER A 401 -5.74 -25.03 -10.48
CA SER A 401 -4.30 -25.33 -10.63
C SER A 401 -3.63 -24.42 -11.66
N SER A 402 -4.32 -24.09 -12.76
CA SER A 402 -3.80 -23.16 -13.77
C SER A 402 -3.72 -21.74 -13.22
N LEU A 403 -4.72 -21.29 -12.47
CA LEU A 403 -4.72 -19.97 -11.83
C LEU A 403 -3.56 -19.84 -10.83
N GLU A 404 -3.38 -20.84 -9.96
CA GLU A 404 -2.28 -20.86 -9.01
C GLU A 404 -0.92 -20.82 -9.72
N ALA A 405 -0.73 -21.63 -10.75
CA ALA A 405 0.50 -21.63 -11.54
C ALA A 405 0.73 -20.29 -12.24
N ALA A 406 -0.30 -19.70 -12.86
CA ALA A 406 -0.20 -18.40 -13.53
C ALA A 406 0.14 -17.27 -12.54
N ASN A 407 -0.51 -17.24 -11.37
CA ASN A 407 -0.23 -16.24 -10.34
C ASN A 407 1.21 -16.36 -9.82
N ASN A 408 1.68 -17.58 -9.58
CA ASN A 408 3.07 -17.83 -9.15
C ASN A 408 4.08 -17.30 -10.17
N GLU A 409 3.84 -17.54 -11.46
CA GLU A 409 4.72 -17.08 -12.55
C GLU A 409 4.72 -15.56 -12.70
N ILE A 410 3.56 -14.90 -12.55
CA ILE A 410 3.45 -13.44 -12.56
C ILE A 410 4.23 -12.83 -11.39
N ILE A 411 4.06 -13.37 -10.19
CA ILE A 411 4.78 -12.88 -9.00
C ILE A 411 6.29 -13.09 -9.13
N GLU A 412 6.72 -14.26 -9.63
CA GLU A 412 8.13 -14.53 -9.89
C GLU A 412 8.73 -13.58 -10.93
N ALA A 413 7.97 -13.25 -11.99
CA ALA A 413 8.39 -12.26 -12.97
C ALA A 413 8.54 -10.87 -12.34
N ALA A 414 7.56 -10.42 -11.54
CA ALA A 414 7.62 -9.13 -10.85
C ALA A 414 8.86 -9.03 -9.94
N LEU A 415 9.12 -10.05 -9.12
CA LEU A 415 10.30 -10.11 -8.26
C LEU A 415 11.60 -10.12 -9.07
N GLY A 416 11.66 -10.87 -10.18
CA GLY A 416 12.81 -10.92 -11.08
C GLY A 416 13.11 -9.60 -11.78
N LEU A 417 12.10 -8.74 -11.94
CA LEU A 417 12.23 -7.38 -12.49
C LEU A 417 12.59 -6.33 -11.43
N GLY A 418 12.85 -6.74 -10.17
CA GLY A 418 13.14 -5.83 -9.07
C GLY A 418 11.89 -5.22 -8.43
N GLY A 419 10.72 -5.81 -8.69
CA GLY A 419 9.44 -5.42 -8.16
C GLY A 419 9.11 -6.00 -6.77
N THR A 420 7.84 -5.88 -6.39
CA THR A 420 7.28 -6.42 -5.15
C THR A 420 5.99 -7.20 -5.42
N ILE A 421 5.56 -8.00 -4.43
CA ILE A 421 4.42 -8.91 -4.56
C ILE A 421 3.06 -8.21 -4.42
N THR A 422 3.03 -6.94 -4.02
CA THR A 422 1.81 -6.13 -3.85
C THR A 422 2.14 -4.64 -3.80
N GLY A 423 1.43 -3.84 -4.58
CA GLY A 423 1.52 -2.38 -4.57
C GLY A 423 0.58 -1.73 -3.56
N GLU A 424 -0.65 -2.26 -3.46
CA GLU A 424 -1.75 -1.57 -2.75
C GLU A 424 -2.70 -2.48 -1.97
N HIS A 425 -2.86 -3.75 -2.35
CA HIS A 425 -3.89 -4.61 -1.77
C HIS A 425 -3.51 -5.26 -0.42
N GLY A 426 -2.24 -5.19 -0.05
CA GLY A 426 -1.69 -5.86 1.11
C GLY A 426 -1.35 -7.33 0.84
N VAL A 427 -0.74 -7.95 1.85
CA VAL A 427 -0.35 -9.36 1.83
C VAL A 427 -1.55 -10.24 2.19
N GLY A 428 -2.31 -9.84 3.22
CA GLY A 428 -3.47 -10.58 3.71
C GLY A 428 -3.14 -12.02 4.05
N THR A 429 -4.02 -12.94 3.70
CA THR A 429 -3.71 -14.38 3.60
C THR A 429 -3.27 -14.82 2.22
N GLU A 430 -3.67 -14.07 1.19
CA GLU A 430 -3.52 -14.47 -0.20
C GLU A 430 -2.04 -14.57 -0.60
N LYS A 431 -1.22 -13.60 -0.17
CA LYS A 431 0.18 -13.48 -0.58
C LYS A 431 1.20 -13.97 0.44
N ILE A 432 0.78 -14.50 1.59
CA ILE A 432 1.69 -14.96 2.65
C ILE A 432 2.73 -15.95 2.12
N GLN A 433 2.30 -16.85 1.22
CA GLN A 433 3.17 -17.84 0.59
C GLN A 433 4.32 -17.25 -0.25
N PHE A 434 4.20 -15.99 -0.69
CA PHE A 434 5.21 -15.29 -1.48
C PHE A 434 6.15 -14.43 -0.63
N MET A 435 5.86 -14.24 0.66
CA MET A 435 6.72 -13.47 1.56
C MET A 435 8.14 -14.04 1.64
N THR A 436 8.29 -15.36 1.61
CA THR A 436 9.61 -16.02 1.59
C THR A 436 10.32 -15.98 0.23
N LYS A 437 9.61 -15.60 -0.84
CA LYS A 437 10.22 -15.28 -2.14
C LYS A 437 10.70 -13.82 -2.18
N ARG A 438 9.97 -12.92 -1.51
CA ARG A 438 10.27 -11.49 -1.44
C ARG A 438 11.35 -11.14 -0.41
N PHE A 439 11.33 -11.83 0.73
CA PHE A 439 12.15 -11.53 1.90
C PHE A 439 13.02 -12.71 2.32
N THR A 440 14.23 -12.41 2.74
CA THR A 440 15.15 -13.38 3.35
C THR A 440 14.70 -13.77 4.75
N PRO A 441 15.20 -14.89 5.32
CA PRO A 441 14.91 -15.24 6.71
C PRO A 441 15.31 -14.16 7.73
N VAL A 442 16.33 -13.34 7.44
CA VAL A 442 16.74 -12.21 8.30
C VAL A 442 15.66 -11.12 8.30
N GLU A 443 15.16 -10.77 7.13
CA GLU A 443 14.12 -9.74 6.95
C GLU A 443 12.78 -10.18 7.57
N ILE A 444 12.38 -11.44 7.38
CA ILE A 444 11.18 -12.00 8.03
C ILE A 444 11.34 -12.00 9.55
N ALA A 445 12.51 -12.38 10.07
CA ALA A 445 12.76 -12.39 11.52
C ALA A 445 12.71 -10.98 12.15
N ALA A 446 13.13 -9.94 11.42
CA ALA A 446 13.01 -8.56 11.85
C ALA A 446 11.54 -8.11 11.88
N GLN A 447 10.78 -8.38 10.81
CA GLN A 447 9.34 -8.10 10.75
C GLN A 447 8.57 -8.85 11.85
N ARG A 448 8.92 -10.11 12.12
CA ARG A 448 8.32 -10.89 13.21
C ARG A 448 8.66 -10.31 14.59
N SER A 449 9.84 -9.72 14.76
CA SER A 449 10.20 -9.01 15.98
C SER A 449 9.40 -7.72 16.19
N ILE A 450 9.00 -7.04 15.12
CA ILE A 450 8.02 -5.94 15.18
C ILE A 450 6.70 -6.49 15.72
N LYS A 451 6.12 -7.51 15.07
CA LYS A 451 4.86 -8.13 15.52
C LYS A 451 4.91 -8.54 16.98
N LYS A 452 5.97 -9.23 17.43
CA LYS A 452 6.13 -9.67 18.82
C LYS A 452 6.30 -8.52 19.81
N ALA A 453 6.83 -7.38 19.39
CA ALA A 453 6.99 -6.22 20.26
C ALA A 453 5.65 -5.50 20.51
N PHE A 454 4.79 -5.41 19.50
CA PHE A 454 3.44 -4.84 19.63
C PHE A 454 2.45 -5.84 20.24
N ASP A 455 2.48 -7.10 19.78
CA ASP A 455 1.50 -8.14 20.08
C ASP A 455 2.19 -9.47 20.44
N PRO A 456 2.77 -9.58 21.64
CA PRO A 456 3.51 -10.77 22.07
C PRO A 456 2.65 -12.03 22.16
N GLU A 457 1.35 -11.89 22.43
CA GLU A 457 0.39 -12.99 22.59
C GLU A 457 -0.31 -13.35 21.27
N GLY A 458 -0.11 -12.57 20.20
CA GLY A 458 -0.71 -12.83 18.88
C GLY A 458 -2.23 -12.63 18.85
N LEU A 459 -2.77 -11.68 19.60
CA LEU A 459 -4.20 -11.42 19.72
C LEU A 459 -4.77 -10.63 18.54
N LEU A 460 -3.98 -9.77 17.90
CA LEU A 460 -4.45 -8.90 16.82
C LEU A 460 -4.27 -9.52 15.44
N ASN A 461 -5.41 -9.72 14.77
CA ASN A 461 -5.56 -10.24 13.41
C ASN A 461 -4.61 -11.43 13.08
N PRO A 462 -4.65 -12.52 13.86
CA PRO A 462 -3.67 -13.59 13.73
C PRO A 462 -3.78 -14.36 12.40
N GLY A 463 -2.63 -14.70 11.84
CA GLY A 463 -2.51 -15.44 10.59
C GLY A 463 -2.54 -14.56 9.34
N ILE A 464 -2.40 -13.25 9.50
CA ILE A 464 -2.30 -12.28 8.41
C ILE A 464 -0.84 -11.85 8.23
N MET A 465 -0.45 -11.58 6.97
CA MET A 465 0.81 -10.97 6.54
C MET A 465 2.10 -11.79 6.72
N LEU A 466 2.35 -12.34 7.91
CA LEU A 466 3.59 -13.07 8.19
C LEU A 466 3.43 -14.56 7.94
N PRO A 467 4.41 -15.22 7.27
CA PRO A 467 4.40 -16.67 7.11
C PRO A 467 4.71 -17.39 8.43
N ASP A 468 4.51 -18.71 8.42
CA ASP A 468 4.93 -19.58 9.52
C ASP A 468 6.44 -19.43 9.79
N PRO A 469 6.89 -19.55 11.05
CA PRO A 469 8.30 -19.45 11.39
C PRO A 469 9.17 -20.48 10.65
N SER A 470 10.26 -20.02 10.03
CA SER A 470 11.28 -20.88 9.44
C SER A 470 12.41 -21.16 10.44
N PRO A 471 13.01 -22.38 10.46
CA PRO A 471 14.21 -22.66 11.26
C PRO A 471 15.44 -21.84 10.83
N ASP A 472 15.41 -21.25 9.63
CA ASP A 472 16.49 -20.39 9.12
C ASP A 472 16.41 -18.94 9.62
N GLU A 473 15.30 -18.56 10.29
CA GLU A 473 15.16 -17.24 10.92
C GLU A 473 16.17 -17.08 12.07
N PRO A 474 17.01 -16.03 12.07
CA PRO A 474 17.94 -15.79 13.16
C PRO A 474 17.25 -15.28 14.43
N ALA A 475 17.97 -15.37 15.55
CA ALA A 475 17.58 -14.63 16.74
C ALA A 475 17.72 -13.12 16.50
N THR A 476 16.65 -12.37 16.77
CA THR A 476 16.57 -10.91 16.59
C THR A 476 16.25 -10.20 17.92
N ALA A 477 16.95 -10.61 18.98
CA ALA A 477 16.65 -10.18 20.36
C ALA A 477 16.95 -8.69 20.58
N GLY A 478 18.06 -8.19 20.05
CA GLY A 478 18.43 -6.78 20.07
C GLY A 478 17.45 -5.92 19.28
N PHE A 479 17.11 -6.35 18.06
CA PHE A 479 16.13 -5.67 17.22
C PHE A 479 14.77 -5.56 17.91
N GLY A 480 14.25 -6.68 18.43
CA GLY A 480 12.98 -6.68 19.16
C GLY A 480 13.01 -5.86 20.46
N ALA A 481 14.16 -5.81 21.15
CA ALA A 481 14.34 -4.94 22.33
C ALA A 481 14.31 -3.46 21.95
N ALA A 482 14.94 -3.08 20.83
CA ALA A 482 14.89 -1.72 20.30
C ALA A 482 13.45 -1.31 19.91
N VAL A 483 12.67 -2.19 19.25
CA VAL A 483 11.26 -1.91 18.94
C VAL A 483 10.46 -1.69 20.23
N ARG A 484 10.59 -2.58 21.23
CA ARG A 484 9.89 -2.42 22.52
C ARG A 484 10.27 -1.12 23.23
N ALA A 485 11.56 -0.79 23.26
CA ALA A 485 12.05 0.43 23.87
C ALA A 485 11.50 1.69 23.16
N ALA A 486 11.40 1.65 21.82
CA ALA A 486 10.76 2.72 21.06
C ALA A 486 9.27 2.84 21.42
N LEU A 487 8.54 1.72 21.49
CA LEU A 487 7.11 1.69 21.84
C LEU A 487 6.82 2.23 23.25
N THR A 488 7.75 2.04 24.18
CA THR A 488 7.62 2.51 25.56
C THR A 488 8.23 3.91 25.78
N GLY A 489 8.81 4.52 24.75
CA GLY A 489 9.50 5.83 24.87
C GLY A 489 10.76 5.78 25.72
N THR A 490 11.40 4.61 25.81
CA THR A 490 12.61 4.37 26.62
C THR A 490 13.84 4.07 25.77
N LEU A 491 13.75 4.21 24.44
CA LEU A 491 14.89 4.04 23.56
C LEU A 491 15.87 5.19 23.76
N THR A 492 17.10 4.87 24.17
CA THR A 492 18.18 5.84 24.31
C THR A 492 19.21 5.63 23.20
N PRO A 493 19.54 6.67 22.40
CA PRO A 493 20.62 6.59 21.42
C PRO A 493 21.94 6.15 22.08
N ASP A 494 22.57 5.12 21.52
CA ASP A 494 23.93 4.75 21.89
C ASP A 494 24.90 5.59 21.03
N PRO A 495 25.71 6.48 21.63
CA PRO A 495 26.63 7.32 20.87
C PRO A 495 27.73 6.53 20.15
N ASP A 496 27.97 5.28 20.56
CA ASP A 496 28.98 4.40 19.96
C ASP A 496 28.38 3.46 18.89
N ALA A 497 27.04 3.46 18.70
CA ALA A 497 26.40 2.64 17.70
C ALA A 497 26.72 3.14 16.27
N PRO A 498 27.13 2.25 15.36
CA PRO A 498 27.40 2.65 13.98
C PRO A 498 26.11 3.08 13.27
N LEU A 499 26.09 4.28 12.73
CA LEU A 499 24.98 4.78 11.90
C LEU A 499 25.07 4.23 10.47
N THR A 500 26.29 4.05 9.98
CA THR A 500 26.59 3.56 8.63
C THR A 500 27.55 2.37 8.67
N GLY A 501 27.55 1.57 7.62
CA GLY A 501 28.44 0.41 7.48
C GLY A 501 28.99 0.22 6.06
N ASP A 502 29.98 -0.66 5.97
CA ASP A 502 30.55 -1.20 4.73
C ASP A 502 31.24 -0.22 3.77
N GLY A 503 31.44 1.06 4.12
CA GLY A 503 32.24 1.98 3.31
C GLY A 503 31.60 2.40 1.97
N ASN A 504 30.32 2.09 1.77
CA ASN A 504 29.66 2.27 0.47
C ASN A 504 29.40 3.75 0.17
N THR A 505 29.97 4.25 -0.93
CA THR A 505 29.84 5.63 -1.40
C THR A 505 29.27 5.73 -2.83
N ASP A 506 28.80 4.61 -3.38
CA ASP A 506 28.29 4.55 -4.75
C ASP A 506 27.02 5.40 -4.91
N VAL A 507 26.86 6.04 -6.07
CA VAL A 507 25.68 6.85 -6.39
C VAL A 507 25.21 6.49 -7.79
N THR A 508 23.95 6.04 -7.91
CA THR A 508 23.32 5.68 -9.19
C THR A 508 21.93 6.29 -9.27
N VAL A 509 21.60 6.88 -10.42
CA VAL A 509 20.26 7.38 -10.72
C VAL A 509 19.63 6.52 -11.80
N ASN A 510 18.39 6.09 -11.58
CA ASN A 510 17.54 5.53 -12.62
C ASN A 510 16.53 6.61 -13.07
N LEU A 511 16.76 7.21 -14.23
CA LEU A 511 15.88 8.23 -14.80
C LEU A 511 14.56 7.66 -15.34
N GLY A 512 14.54 6.39 -15.75
CA GLY A 512 13.32 5.73 -16.23
C GLY A 512 12.33 5.43 -15.10
N ASN A 513 12.85 5.22 -13.90
CA ASN A 513 12.04 5.02 -12.70
C ASN A 513 11.89 6.30 -11.84
N LEU A 514 12.79 7.28 -11.98
CA LEU A 514 12.98 8.40 -11.05
C LEU A 514 13.34 7.95 -9.63
N SER A 515 14.34 7.08 -9.53
CA SER A 515 14.94 6.65 -8.26
C SER A 515 16.44 6.98 -8.19
N LEU A 516 16.93 7.12 -6.97
CA LEU A 516 18.34 7.28 -6.59
C LEU A 516 18.71 6.12 -5.66
N VAL A 517 19.74 5.37 -6.00
CA VAL A 517 20.40 4.42 -5.10
C VAL A 517 21.73 5.02 -4.67
N VAL A 518 21.94 5.15 -3.36
CA VAL A 518 23.12 5.83 -2.80
C VAL A 518 23.67 5.08 -1.59
N GLY A 519 24.99 4.87 -1.58
CA GLY A 519 25.71 4.32 -0.45
C GLY A 519 25.60 5.23 0.78
N ALA A 520 25.41 4.64 1.96
CA ALA A 520 25.16 5.37 3.19
C ALA A 520 26.33 6.26 3.62
N GLU A 521 27.57 5.96 3.19
CA GLU A 521 28.76 6.77 3.48
C GLU A 521 29.03 7.87 2.43
N ALA A 522 28.24 7.95 1.35
CA ALA A 522 28.34 9.06 0.41
C ALA A 522 28.04 10.39 1.12
N THR A 523 28.88 11.40 0.91
CA THR A 523 28.66 12.72 1.52
C THR A 523 27.54 13.46 0.79
N VAL A 524 26.79 14.28 1.53
CA VAL A 524 25.72 15.13 0.95
C VAL A 524 26.26 15.99 -0.21
N GLU A 525 27.49 16.50 -0.09
CA GLU A 525 28.13 17.27 -1.17
C GLU A 525 28.35 16.44 -2.44
N ALA A 526 28.89 15.22 -2.31
CA ALA A 526 29.14 14.34 -3.44
C ALA A 526 27.83 13.95 -4.15
N VAL A 527 26.80 13.66 -3.37
CA VAL A 527 25.47 13.30 -3.90
C VAL A 527 24.82 14.48 -4.61
N ASN A 528 24.82 15.67 -4.03
CA ASN A 528 24.28 16.87 -4.71
C ASN A 528 25.00 17.15 -6.03
N ARG A 529 26.34 17.02 -6.07
CA ARG A 529 27.12 17.17 -7.31
C ARG A 529 26.70 16.15 -8.37
N TYR A 530 26.44 14.91 -7.96
CA TYR A 530 25.97 13.86 -8.87
C TYR A 530 24.55 14.16 -9.38
N LEU A 531 23.63 14.55 -8.50
CA LEU A 531 22.27 14.93 -8.85
C LEU A 531 22.24 16.13 -9.83
N ASP A 532 23.07 17.14 -9.58
CA ASP A 532 23.24 18.30 -10.46
C ASP A 532 23.72 17.90 -11.86
N ALA A 533 24.70 17.00 -11.95
CA ALA A 533 25.21 16.51 -13.23
C ALA A 533 24.18 15.72 -14.04
N HIS A 534 23.16 15.15 -13.39
CA HIS A 534 22.07 14.40 -14.01
C HIS A 534 20.77 15.21 -14.14
N GLY A 535 20.76 16.48 -13.76
CA GLY A 535 19.58 17.34 -13.88
C GLY A 535 18.41 16.93 -12.99
N VAL A 536 18.67 16.32 -11.83
CA VAL A 536 17.64 15.81 -10.91
C VAL A 536 17.83 16.34 -9.49
N THR A 537 16.83 16.16 -8.64
CA THR A 537 16.83 16.52 -7.21
C THR A 537 16.27 15.40 -6.35
N CYS A 538 16.69 15.33 -5.09
CA CYS A 538 16.17 14.40 -4.11
C CYS A 538 15.73 15.18 -2.87
N ALA A 539 14.45 15.13 -2.51
CA ALA A 539 13.92 15.90 -1.37
C ALA A 539 14.59 15.52 -0.03
N ALA A 540 15.00 14.27 0.13
CA ALA A 540 15.70 13.78 1.32
C ALA A 540 17.14 14.27 1.43
N VAL A 541 17.77 14.71 0.34
CA VAL A 541 19.16 15.18 0.34
C VAL A 541 19.17 16.69 0.58
N PRO A 542 19.77 17.18 1.69
CA PRO A 542 19.84 18.62 1.96
C PRO A 542 20.65 19.35 0.88
N ALA A 543 20.12 20.47 0.37
CA ALA A 543 20.76 21.21 -0.74
C ALA A 543 22.09 21.88 -0.36
N THR A 544 22.30 22.23 0.91
CA THR A 544 23.51 22.92 1.38
C THR A 544 23.86 22.55 2.81
N GLY A 545 25.13 22.70 3.18
CA GLY A 545 25.50 22.98 4.57
C GLY A 545 25.65 21.77 5.50
N THR A 546 25.95 20.57 5.00
CA THR A 546 26.21 19.42 5.87
C THR A 546 27.44 18.63 5.43
N ALA A 547 28.42 18.46 6.33
CA ALA A 547 29.51 17.50 6.17
C ALA A 547 29.07 16.04 6.41
N ARG A 548 27.78 15.82 6.66
CA ARG A 548 27.18 14.51 6.96
C ARG A 548 27.19 13.59 5.74
N THR A 549 27.22 12.30 6.01
CA THR A 549 26.89 11.25 5.04
C THR A 549 25.36 11.12 4.87
N ILE A 550 24.91 10.47 3.79
CA ILE A 550 23.47 10.25 3.59
C ILE A 550 22.88 9.36 4.70
N GLY A 551 23.63 8.36 5.17
CA GLY A 551 23.21 7.51 6.28
C GLY A 551 23.06 8.29 7.57
N GLU A 552 23.97 9.22 7.88
CA GLU A 552 23.83 10.13 9.02
C GLU A 552 22.59 11.03 8.90
N VAL A 553 22.29 11.55 7.69
CA VAL A 553 21.06 12.33 7.45
C VAL A 553 19.84 11.51 7.82
N VAL A 554 19.72 10.27 7.35
CA VAL A 554 18.55 9.42 7.65
C VAL A 554 18.50 9.02 9.13
N ALA A 555 19.62 8.57 9.69
CA ALA A 555 19.67 8.04 11.05
C ALA A 555 19.48 9.11 12.15
N THR A 556 19.62 10.39 11.80
CA THR A 556 19.52 11.53 12.74
C THR A 556 18.50 12.59 12.32
N ALA A 557 17.68 12.32 11.30
CA ALA A 557 16.73 13.29 10.76
C ALA A 557 15.77 13.82 11.83
N THR A 558 15.47 15.12 11.82
CA THR A 558 14.47 15.72 12.72
C THR A 558 13.65 16.79 12.00
N GLY A 559 12.47 17.14 12.53
CA GLY A 559 11.60 18.18 11.97
C GLY A 559 11.36 18.05 10.46
N ALA A 560 11.56 19.13 9.71
CA ALA A 560 11.36 19.15 8.26
C ALA A 560 12.36 18.28 7.47
N GLU A 561 13.52 17.92 8.04
CA GLU A 561 14.42 16.95 7.41
C GLU A 561 13.84 15.54 7.51
N ARG A 562 13.32 15.17 8.69
CA ARG A 562 12.62 13.89 8.90
C ARG A 562 11.45 13.73 7.95
N ASP A 563 10.60 14.75 7.81
CA ASP A 563 9.45 14.69 6.90
C ASP A 563 9.86 14.39 5.44
N ARG A 564 10.89 15.08 4.95
CA ARG A 564 11.43 14.86 3.61
C ARG A 564 12.03 13.47 3.43
N VAL A 565 12.79 12.98 4.42
CA VAL A 565 13.34 11.62 4.42
C VAL A 565 12.21 10.58 4.42
N ARG A 566 11.23 10.71 5.32
CA ARG A 566 10.06 9.83 5.39
C ARG A 566 9.36 9.74 4.05
N HIS A 567 9.04 10.86 3.42
CA HIS A 567 8.29 10.84 2.16
C HIS A 567 9.09 10.37 0.94
N ALA A 568 10.43 10.48 0.96
CA ALA A 568 11.24 10.12 -0.20
C ALA A 568 11.87 8.73 -0.15
N LEU A 569 12.05 8.14 1.03
CA LEU A 569 12.70 6.84 1.20
C LEU A 569 11.82 5.69 0.66
N LEU A 570 12.35 4.97 -0.33
CA LEU A 570 11.73 3.79 -0.97
C LEU A 570 12.30 2.47 -0.43
N GLY A 571 13.59 2.46 -0.08
CA GLY A 571 14.28 1.25 0.38
C GLY A 571 15.57 1.54 1.14
N ALA A 572 16.04 0.54 1.90
CA ALA A 572 17.30 0.57 2.62
C ALA A 572 17.95 -0.81 2.63
N ASP A 573 19.23 -0.87 2.23
CA ASP A 573 20.11 -1.99 2.53
C ASP A 573 20.81 -1.69 3.86
N VAL A 574 20.79 -2.64 4.79
CA VAL A 574 21.23 -2.45 6.17
C VAL A 574 21.99 -3.67 6.69
N THR A 575 22.72 -3.49 7.78
CA THR A 575 23.08 -4.58 8.69
C THR A 575 22.14 -4.54 9.89
N VAL A 576 21.51 -5.67 10.23
CA VAL A 576 20.68 -5.75 11.44
C VAL A 576 21.56 -5.87 12.69
N VAL A 577 21.16 -5.21 13.77
CA VAL A 577 21.92 -5.16 15.05
C VAL A 577 22.30 -6.54 15.59
N ASP A 578 21.46 -7.55 15.36
CA ASP A 578 21.70 -8.93 15.79
C ASP A 578 22.68 -9.65 14.85
N GLY A 579 23.97 -9.56 15.19
CA GLY A 579 25.04 -10.27 14.48
C GLY A 579 25.44 -9.65 13.15
N ASN A 580 25.10 -8.37 12.92
CA ASN A 580 25.47 -7.57 11.74
C ASN A 580 25.14 -8.27 10.42
N ARG A 581 23.97 -8.89 10.34
CA ARG A 581 23.55 -9.63 9.14
C ARG A 581 22.99 -8.67 8.09
N PRO A 582 23.30 -8.84 6.80
CA PRO A 582 22.73 -8.00 5.76
C PRO A 582 21.23 -8.25 5.61
N ALA A 583 20.48 -7.19 5.37
CA ALA A 583 19.05 -7.22 5.07
C ALA A 583 18.68 -6.06 4.13
N ARG A 584 17.61 -6.23 3.36
CA ARG A 584 17.02 -5.20 2.50
C ARG A 584 15.55 -5.03 2.82
N PHE A 585 15.15 -3.79 3.09
CA PHE A 585 13.75 -3.43 3.30
C PHE A 585 13.32 -2.42 2.23
N GLY A 586 12.28 -2.75 1.46
CA GLY A 586 11.84 -1.98 0.30
C GLY A 586 12.65 -2.26 -0.98
N ALA A 587 12.42 -1.47 -2.01
CA ALA A 587 13.04 -1.58 -3.32
C ALA A 587 12.97 -0.23 -4.06
N GLU A 588 13.24 -0.23 -5.37
CA GLU A 588 13.03 0.93 -6.24
C GLU A 588 11.56 1.09 -6.68
N THR A 589 10.66 0.22 -6.22
CA THR A 589 9.22 0.36 -6.48
C THR A 589 8.66 1.60 -5.76
N MET A 590 7.77 2.32 -6.44
CA MET A 590 7.15 3.54 -5.90
C MET A 590 6.03 3.23 -4.91
N LYS A 591 5.41 2.06 -5.08
CA LYS A 591 4.45 1.46 -4.17
C LYS A 591 4.98 0.10 -3.71
N ASP A 592 4.87 -0.16 -2.41
CA ASP A 592 5.24 -1.43 -1.79
C ASP A 592 4.52 -1.54 -0.45
N VAL A 593 3.57 -2.47 -0.37
CA VAL A 593 2.85 -2.80 0.87
C VAL A 593 3.11 -4.24 1.30
N ALA A 594 4.21 -4.84 0.83
CA ALA A 594 4.61 -6.18 1.23
C ALA A 594 5.21 -6.17 2.64
N GLY A 595 4.45 -6.68 3.62
CA GLY A 595 4.89 -6.76 5.00
C GLY A 595 4.95 -5.40 5.71
N TYR A 596 5.58 -5.35 6.87
CA TYR A 596 5.75 -4.08 7.59
C TYR A 596 6.78 -3.18 6.90
N ASP A 597 6.54 -1.87 6.89
CA ASP A 597 7.46 -0.87 6.35
C ASP A 597 8.71 -0.68 7.24
N THR A 598 9.55 -1.72 7.30
CA THR A 598 10.63 -1.87 8.28
C THR A 598 11.75 -0.86 8.09
N LYS A 599 11.95 -0.35 6.86
CA LYS A 599 12.92 0.73 6.57
C LYS A 599 12.62 2.01 7.37
N ARG A 600 11.35 2.24 7.78
CA ARG A 600 10.94 3.38 8.60
C ARG A 600 11.58 3.37 9.99
N LEU A 601 11.85 2.19 10.53
CA LEU A 601 12.52 2.06 11.82
C LEU A 601 13.95 2.61 11.82
N TYR A 602 14.59 2.77 10.66
CA TYR A 602 15.94 3.34 10.55
C TYR A 602 15.95 4.88 10.47
N VAL A 603 14.80 5.53 10.30
CA VAL A 603 14.69 6.99 10.30
C VAL A 603 14.76 7.51 11.73
N SER A 604 15.72 8.41 12.00
CA SER A 604 15.96 8.97 13.36
C SER A 604 16.24 7.90 14.42
N ALA A 605 16.82 6.76 14.01
CA ALA A 605 17.00 5.60 14.86
C ALA A 605 18.33 5.57 15.63
N HIS A 606 19.29 6.43 15.25
CA HIS A 606 20.61 6.49 15.87
C HIS A 606 21.30 5.11 16.02
N GLY A 607 21.19 4.26 14.99
CA GLY A 607 21.83 2.93 14.97
C GLY A 607 21.13 1.85 15.81
N ALA A 608 19.97 2.12 16.41
CA ALA A 608 19.27 1.19 17.31
C ALA A 608 18.91 -0.17 16.67
N PHE A 609 18.75 -0.21 15.34
CA PHE A 609 18.42 -1.42 14.58
C PHE A 609 19.60 -1.95 13.75
N GLY A 610 20.79 -1.37 13.93
CA GLY A 610 22.00 -1.64 13.15
C GLY A 610 22.30 -0.51 12.16
N ALA A 611 23.24 -0.76 11.24
CA ALA A 611 23.83 0.29 10.42
C ALA A 611 23.25 0.34 8.99
N LEU A 612 23.11 1.55 8.45
CA LEU A 612 22.70 1.78 7.06
C LEU A 612 23.87 1.52 6.10
N VAL A 613 23.63 0.81 5.00
CA VAL A 613 24.65 0.49 3.99
C VAL A 613 24.36 1.19 2.67
N ALA A 614 23.12 1.14 2.20
CA ALA A 614 22.65 1.90 1.04
C ALA A 614 21.19 2.32 1.22
N LEU A 615 20.81 3.40 0.56
CA LEU A 615 19.49 4.01 0.66
C LEU A 615 18.94 4.25 -0.74
N ILE A 616 17.64 4.06 -0.89
CA ILE A 616 16.91 4.21 -2.14
C ILE A 616 15.89 5.31 -1.95
N PHE A 617 15.94 6.35 -2.78
CA PHE A 617 15.04 7.50 -2.70
C PHE A 617 14.32 7.75 -4.03
N LYS A 618 13.10 8.27 -3.95
CA LYS A 618 12.45 8.92 -5.09
C LYS A 618 13.13 10.25 -5.41
N ILE A 619 13.23 10.57 -6.70
CA ILE A 619 13.81 11.83 -7.19
C ILE A 619 12.86 12.53 -8.15
N SER A 620 13.20 13.77 -8.50
CA SER A 620 12.45 14.59 -9.47
C SER A 620 13.40 15.25 -10.45
N VAL A 621 12.98 15.40 -11.70
CA VAL A 621 13.72 16.18 -12.71
C VAL A 621 13.71 17.66 -12.32
N LYS A 622 14.82 18.37 -12.55
CA LYS A 622 14.88 19.83 -12.36
C LYS A 622 14.05 20.53 -13.43
N ALA A 623 13.12 21.37 -12.99
CA ALA A 623 12.34 22.27 -13.84
C ALA A 623 13.22 23.36 -14.48
#